data_AF-A0A224XY03-F1
#
_entry.id   AF-A0A224XY03-F1
#
_cell.length_a   1.000
_cell.length_b   1.000
_cell.length_c   1.000
_cell.angle_alpha   90.00
_cell.angle_beta   90.00
_cell.angle_gamma   90.00
#
_symmetry.space_group_name_H-M   'P 1'
#
loop_
_entity.id
_entity.type
_entity.pdbx_description
1 polymer ?
#
loop_
_entity_poly.entity_id
_entity_poly.type
_entity_poly.pdbx_seq_one_letter_code
_entity_poly.pdbx_strand_id
1 'polypeptide(L)'
;PVLTQMPSIAWEHFNSGDVFIIDTKDVVFVWSGRTANSMEKLQAAKVAIQFRDERNALSIVFVDDGKESELTGPEQTLLGYYLDLSPIAKRVMPENSGDDENAEGQIRSALKLYRCSDADGVYKVVEVKSGALQQTDLEPKDSFIIDNGPFHIWVWIGRQASTKERVEAMRNAHGFLKKKN
;
A
#
# COMPACT_ATOMS: atom_id res chain seq x y z
N PRO A 1 -8.78 -8.72 -2.32
CA PRO A 1 -8.02 -7.85 -1.43
C PRO A 1 -7.07 -6.90 -2.18
N VAL A 2 -7.44 -5.62 -2.22
CA VAL A 2 -6.51 -4.52 -2.53
C VAL A 2 -5.74 -4.14 -1.26
N LEU A 3 -4.43 -3.96 -1.36
CA LEU A 3 -3.61 -3.44 -0.27
C LEU A 3 -3.65 -1.91 -0.28
N THR A 4 -4.10 -1.30 0.81
CA THR A 4 -4.20 0.17 0.93
C THR A 4 -3.41 0.65 2.15
N GLN A 5 -2.55 1.65 1.95
CA GLN A 5 -1.81 2.28 3.05
C GLN A 5 -2.70 3.29 3.79
N MET A 6 -2.74 3.19 5.12
CA MET A 6 -3.45 4.13 5.99
C MET A 6 -2.56 5.34 6.35
N PRO A 7 -3.14 6.53 6.62
CA PRO A 7 -2.37 7.74 6.89
C PRO A 7 -1.60 7.68 8.21
N SER A 8 -2.04 6.86 9.16
CA SER A 8 -1.38 6.65 10.44
C SER A 8 -1.67 5.25 11.00
N ILE A 9 -0.95 4.84 12.05
CA ILE A 9 -1.26 3.64 12.82
C ILE A 9 -2.20 4.06 13.96
N ALA A 10 -3.50 3.90 13.75
CA ALA A 10 -4.52 4.31 14.71
C ALA A 10 -5.76 3.42 14.61
N TRP A 11 -6.39 3.11 15.74
CA TRP A 11 -7.56 2.22 15.82
C TRP A 11 -8.73 2.66 14.94
N GLU A 12 -8.88 3.95 14.67
CA GLU A 12 -9.93 4.48 13.79
C GLU A 12 -9.89 3.93 12.36
N HIS A 13 -8.77 3.37 11.93
CA HIS A 13 -8.63 2.71 10.62
C HIS A 13 -8.89 1.21 10.68
N PHE A 14 -8.90 0.60 11.86
CA PHE A 14 -9.09 -0.83 12.04
C PHE A 14 -10.57 -1.16 12.03
N ASN A 15 -10.94 -2.22 11.31
CA ASN A 15 -12.30 -2.75 11.35
C ASN A 15 -12.31 -4.28 11.48
N SER A 16 -13.43 -4.84 11.92
CA SER A 16 -13.52 -6.28 12.20
C SER A 16 -13.48 -7.16 10.95
N GLY A 17 -13.79 -6.61 9.77
CA GLY A 17 -13.87 -7.34 8.50
C GLY A 17 -12.55 -7.43 7.74
N ASP A 18 -11.53 -6.67 8.13
CA ASP A 18 -10.27 -6.59 7.37
C ASP A 18 -9.06 -7.16 8.12
N VAL A 19 -7.97 -7.33 7.38
CA VAL A 19 -6.64 -7.68 7.91
C VAL A 19 -5.68 -6.52 7.71
N PHE A 20 -4.99 -6.13 8.77
CA PHE A 20 -4.08 -4.99 8.80
C PHE A 20 -2.64 -5.45 8.99
N ILE A 21 -1.72 -4.83 8.27
CA ILE A 21 -0.28 -5.07 8.40
C ILE A 21 0.37 -3.83 9.00
N ILE A 22 1.07 -4.00 10.12
CA ILE A 22 1.87 -2.96 10.75
C ILE A 22 3.34 -3.30 10.48
N ASP A 23 3.91 -2.66 9.46
CA ASP A 23 5.32 -2.78 9.08
C ASP A 23 6.18 -1.90 10.01
N THR A 24 6.87 -2.52 10.96
CA THR A 24 7.84 -1.82 11.82
C THR A 24 9.27 -2.12 11.37
N LYS A 25 10.27 -1.58 12.06
CA LYS A 25 11.67 -1.79 11.69
C LYS A 25 12.10 -3.27 11.76
N ASP A 26 11.78 -3.93 12.87
CA ASP A 26 12.32 -5.26 13.19
C ASP A 26 11.24 -6.35 13.23
N VAL A 27 9.95 -5.99 13.28
CA VAL A 27 8.82 -6.93 13.37
C VAL A 27 7.69 -6.48 12.46
N VAL A 28 7.09 -7.42 11.72
CA VAL A 28 5.86 -7.16 10.96
C VAL A 28 4.68 -7.76 11.70
N PHE A 29 3.71 -6.94 12.12
CA PHE A 29 2.49 -7.46 12.74
C PHE A 29 1.40 -7.64 11.70
N VAL A 30 0.69 -8.76 11.76
CA VAL A 30 -0.51 -9.04 10.98
C VAL A 30 -1.68 -9.14 11.94
N TRP A 31 -2.45 -8.06 12.04
CA TRP A 31 -3.65 -7.99 12.87
C TRP A 31 -4.86 -8.44 12.06
N SER A 32 -5.60 -9.43 12.56
CA SER A 32 -6.74 -10.04 11.89
C SER A 32 -8.05 -9.66 12.57
N GLY A 33 -8.92 -8.98 11.82
CA GLY A 33 -10.28 -8.72 12.25
C GLY A 33 -11.07 -9.99 12.52
N ARG A 34 -12.03 -9.91 13.44
CA ARG A 34 -12.85 -11.06 13.87
C ARG A 34 -13.68 -11.67 12.75
N THR A 35 -14.17 -10.85 11.81
CA THR A 35 -14.99 -11.26 10.67
C THR A 35 -14.21 -11.35 9.36
N ALA A 36 -12.92 -10.99 9.37
CA ALA A 36 -12.06 -11.06 8.18
C ALA A 36 -11.98 -12.45 7.54
N ASN A 37 -12.04 -12.46 6.21
CA ASN A 37 -12.19 -13.69 5.45
C ASN A 37 -10.84 -14.41 5.21
N SER A 38 -10.91 -15.67 4.81
CA SER A 38 -9.72 -16.50 4.59
C SER A 38 -8.81 -16.00 3.46
N MET A 39 -9.36 -15.29 2.47
CA MET A 39 -8.60 -14.78 1.34
C MET A 39 -7.76 -13.56 1.75
N GLU A 40 -8.31 -12.64 2.54
CA GLU A 40 -7.56 -11.53 3.14
C GLU A 40 -6.44 -12.02 4.03
N LYS A 41 -6.74 -12.99 4.92
CA LYS A 41 -5.74 -13.56 5.84
C LYS A 41 -4.58 -14.20 5.06
N LEU A 42 -4.89 -14.96 4.00
CA LEU A 42 -3.87 -15.56 3.14
C LEU A 42 -3.05 -14.48 2.41
N GLN A 43 -3.70 -13.45 1.88
CA GLN A 43 -3.02 -12.38 1.15
C GLN A 43 -2.14 -11.54 2.08
N ALA A 44 -2.62 -11.21 3.27
CA ALA A 44 -1.86 -10.46 4.27
C ALA A 44 -0.63 -11.24 4.73
N ALA A 45 -0.74 -12.56 4.93
CA ALA A 45 0.41 -13.40 5.25
C ALA A 45 1.49 -13.36 4.15
N LYS A 46 1.10 -13.39 2.87
CA LYS A 46 2.04 -13.27 1.74
C LYS A 46 2.74 -11.90 1.73
N VAL A 47 1.99 -10.83 1.92
CA VAL A 47 2.53 -9.46 1.96
C VAL A 47 3.47 -9.29 3.16
N ALA A 48 3.12 -9.83 4.32
CA ALA A 48 3.97 -9.76 5.51
C ALA A 48 5.31 -10.49 5.32
N ILE A 49 5.32 -11.63 4.61
CA ILE A 49 6.56 -12.32 4.20
C ILE A 49 7.41 -11.42 3.30
N GLN A 50 6.79 -10.79 2.30
CA GLN A 50 7.49 -9.86 1.41
C GLN A 50 8.11 -8.69 2.19
N PHE A 51 7.35 -8.05 3.09
CA PHE A 51 7.85 -6.93 3.89
C PHE A 51 9.00 -7.34 4.80
N ARG A 52 8.87 -8.51 5.46
CA ARG A 52 9.95 -9.06 6.27
C ARG A 52 11.23 -9.24 5.45
N ASP A 53 11.12 -9.83 4.27
CA ASP A 53 12.29 -10.14 3.43
C ASP A 53 12.93 -8.86 2.85
N GLU A 54 12.11 -7.89 2.42
CA GLU A 54 12.59 -6.60 1.90
C GLU A 54 13.28 -5.73 2.96
N ARG A 55 12.81 -5.79 4.21
CA ARG A 55 13.39 -5.05 5.34
C ARG A 55 14.41 -5.83 6.15
N ASN A 56 14.57 -7.13 5.86
CA ASN A 56 15.30 -8.06 6.69
C ASN A 56 14.84 -8.01 8.16
N ALA A 57 13.52 -7.93 8.36
CA ALA A 57 12.89 -7.93 9.68
C ALA A 57 13.08 -9.30 10.36
N LEU A 58 13.11 -9.30 11.69
CA LEU A 58 13.43 -10.48 12.50
C LEU A 58 12.29 -11.50 12.54
N SER A 59 11.04 -11.02 12.57
CA SER A 59 9.87 -11.91 12.71
C SER A 59 8.59 -11.30 12.14
N ILE A 60 7.60 -12.17 11.98
CA ILE A 60 6.21 -11.82 11.68
C ILE A 60 5.38 -12.30 12.86
N VAL A 61 4.51 -11.44 13.39
CA VAL A 61 3.65 -11.73 14.54
C VAL A 61 2.19 -11.61 14.11
N PHE A 62 1.42 -12.68 14.29
CA PHE A 62 -0.01 -12.69 14.01
C PHE A 62 -0.80 -12.37 15.28
N VAL A 63 -1.77 -11.48 15.15
CA VAL A 63 -2.59 -10.98 16.27
C VAL A 63 -4.05 -11.05 15.87
N ASP A 64 -4.86 -11.81 16.60
CA ASP A 64 -6.32 -11.80 16.37
C ASP A 64 -6.97 -10.64 17.18
N ASP A 65 -8.03 -10.06 16.64
CA ASP A 65 -8.84 -9.07 17.34
C ASP A 65 -9.33 -9.57 18.71
N GLY A 66 -8.81 -8.95 19.77
CA GLY A 66 -9.14 -9.27 21.16
C GLY A 66 -8.12 -10.16 21.86
N LYS A 67 -7.07 -10.58 21.15
CA LYS A 67 -5.95 -11.38 21.70
C LYS A 67 -4.65 -10.59 21.80
N GLU A 68 -4.68 -9.26 21.71
CA GLU A 68 -3.48 -8.43 21.82
C GLU A 68 -2.80 -8.59 23.19
N SER A 69 -3.56 -8.92 24.23
CA SER A 69 -3.04 -9.23 25.58
C SER A 69 -2.41 -10.61 25.71
N GLU A 70 -2.57 -11.49 24.73
CA GLU A 70 -1.99 -12.84 24.72
C GLU A 70 -0.59 -12.86 24.08
N LEU A 71 -0.16 -11.73 23.49
CA LEU A 71 1.18 -11.57 22.95
C LEU A 71 2.25 -11.68 24.04
N THR A 72 3.47 -12.03 23.64
CA THR A 72 4.59 -11.99 24.58
C THR A 72 4.85 -10.56 25.05
N GLY A 73 5.41 -10.38 26.26
CA GLY A 73 5.70 -9.06 26.80
C GLY A 73 6.47 -8.13 25.83
N PRO A 74 7.52 -8.60 25.14
CA PRO A 74 8.22 -7.81 24.12
C PRO A 74 7.35 -7.43 22.92
N GLU A 75 6.57 -8.36 22.37
CA GLU A 75 5.68 -8.10 21.23
C GLU A 75 4.58 -7.12 21.60
N GLN A 76 3.97 -7.29 22.78
CA GLN A 76 2.95 -6.39 23.29
C GLN A 76 3.50 -4.98 23.52
N THR A 77 4.71 -4.87 24.07
CA THR A 77 5.38 -3.57 24.29
C THR A 77 5.67 -2.88 22.97
N LEU A 78 6.18 -3.63 21.98
CA LEU A 78 6.49 -3.07 20.67
C LEU A 78 5.24 -2.67 19.90
N LEU A 79 4.20 -3.52 19.87
CA LEU A 79 2.93 -3.17 19.26
C LEU A 79 2.31 -1.96 19.96
N GLY A 80 2.34 -1.95 21.30
CA GLY A 80 1.86 -0.86 22.16
C GLY A 80 2.53 0.48 21.93
N TYR A 81 3.78 0.49 21.44
CA TYR A 81 4.47 1.71 21.04
C TYR A 81 3.88 2.34 19.78
N TYR A 82 3.41 1.53 18.83
CA TYR A 82 2.83 2.00 17.56
C TYR A 82 1.31 2.12 17.60
N LEU A 83 0.64 1.34 18.43
CA LEU A 83 -0.81 1.26 18.53
C LEU A 83 -1.20 1.15 20.01
N ASP A 84 -1.88 2.17 20.55
CA ASP A 84 -2.24 2.22 21.97
C ASP A 84 -3.17 1.06 22.35
N LEU A 85 -2.63 0.05 23.03
CA LEU A 85 -3.37 -1.16 23.42
C LEU A 85 -4.25 -0.96 24.67
N SER A 86 -4.37 0.25 25.20
CA SER A 86 -5.23 0.50 26.35
C SER A 86 -6.71 0.25 26.00
N PRO A 87 -7.51 -0.30 26.92
CA PRO A 87 -8.93 -0.57 26.67
C PRO A 87 -9.75 0.66 26.25
N ILE A 88 -9.29 1.86 26.61
CA ILE A 88 -9.97 3.14 26.31
C ILE A 88 -9.66 3.60 24.88
N ALA A 89 -8.44 3.34 24.40
CA ALA A 89 -8.01 3.70 23.06
C ALA A 89 -8.49 2.71 22.00
N LYS A 90 -8.60 1.42 22.34
CA LYS A 90 -9.01 0.38 21.38
C LYS A 90 -10.43 0.62 20.88
N ARG A 91 -10.54 0.96 19.59
CA ARG A 91 -11.79 1.22 18.87
C ARG A 91 -11.77 0.54 17.51
N VAL A 92 -12.11 -0.74 17.47
CA VAL A 92 -12.26 -1.47 16.22
C VAL A 92 -13.62 -1.14 15.63
N MET A 93 -13.64 -0.59 14.42
CA MET A 93 -14.87 -0.29 13.69
C MET A 93 -15.57 -1.60 13.28
N PRO A 94 -16.91 -1.62 13.19
CA PRO A 94 -17.59 -2.76 12.58
C PRO A 94 -17.12 -2.93 11.13
N GLU A 95 -17.19 -4.17 10.64
CA GLU A 95 -17.03 -4.47 9.22
C GLU A 95 -17.87 -3.50 8.38
N ASN A 96 -17.23 -2.95 7.35
CA ASN A 96 -17.88 -1.98 6.50
C ASN A 96 -18.94 -2.75 5.70
N SER A 97 -20.22 -2.37 5.78
CA SER A 97 -21.29 -3.03 5.01
C SER A 97 -21.26 -2.73 3.51
N GLY A 98 -20.13 -2.23 3.02
CA GLY A 98 -19.87 -1.98 1.61
C GLY A 98 -19.57 -3.29 0.90
N ASP A 99 -19.89 -3.35 -0.38
CA ASP A 99 -19.45 -4.44 -1.25
C ASP A 99 -17.95 -4.26 -1.51
N ASP A 100 -17.11 -5.03 -0.81
CA ASP A 100 -15.65 -4.99 -0.95
C ASP A 100 -15.21 -5.14 -2.39
N GLU A 101 -15.90 -5.98 -3.19
CA GLU A 101 -15.57 -6.14 -4.61
C GLU A 101 -15.79 -4.84 -5.40
N ASN A 102 -16.85 -4.10 -5.09
CA ASN A 102 -17.14 -2.83 -5.72
C ASN A 102 -16.14 -1.75 -5.27
N ALA A 103 -15.84 -1.67 -3.98
CA ALA A 103 -14.83 -0.74 -3.46
C ALA A 103 -13.45 -1.01 -4.08
N GLU A 104 -13.03 -2.27 -4.14
CA GLU A 104 -11.80 -2.70 -4.80
C GLU A 104 -11.81 -2.38 -6.31
N GLY A 105 -12.95 -2.58 -6.98
CA GLY A 105 -13.13 -2.25 -8.40
C GLY A 105 -12.97 -0.76 -8.66
N GLN A 106 -13.52 0.09 -7.80
CA GLN A 106 -13.36 1.54 -7.88
C GLN A 106 -11.91 1.96 -7.66
N ILE A 107 -11.24 1.41 -6.64
CA ILE A 107 -9.82 1.70 -6.38
C ILE A 107 -8.96 1.28 -7.58
N ARG A 108 -9.18 0.08 -8.13
CA ARG A 108 -8.43 -0.40 -9.31
C ARG A 108 -8.67 0.49 -10.53
N SER A 109 -9.91 0.89 -10.80
CA SER A 109 -10.27 1.72 -11.97
C SER A 109 -9.72 3.15 -11.89
N ALA A 110 -9.40 3.65 -10.69
CA ALA A 110 -8.85 4.98 -10.48
C ALA A 110 -7.36 5.12 -10.83
N LEU A 111 -6.63 4.01 -10.98
CA LEU A 111 -5.22 4.02 -11.38
C LEU A 111 -5.04 4.55 -12.80
N LYS A 112 -4.09 5.47 -12.99
CA LYS A 112 -3.71 5.97 -14.31
C LYS A 112 -2.20 5.83 -14.51
N LEU A 113 -1.80 5.36 -15.68
CA LEU A 113 -0.41 5.17 -16.07
C LEU A 113 -0.06 6.15 -17.19
N TYR A 114 0.96 6.95 -16.97
CA TYR A 114 1.49 7.91 -17.93
C TYR A 114 2.89 7.50 -18.37
N ARG A 115 3.12 7.37 -19.68
CA ARG A 115 4.45 7.14 -20.25
C ARG A 115 5.15 8.49 -20.47
N CYS A 116 6.36 8.58 -19.96
CA CYS A 116 7.29 9.71 -20.11
C CYS A 116 8.42 9.29 -21.06
N SER A 117 8.33 9.72 -22.32
CA SER A 117 9.26 9.27 -23.38
C SER A 117 9.73 10.43 -24.25
N ASP A 118 10.98 10.36 -24.72
CA ASP A 118 11.56 11.24 -25.75
C ASP A 118 11.96 10.52 -27.04
N ALA A 119 11.47 9.28 -27.25
CA ALA A 119 11.84 8.42 -28.37
C ALA A 119 11.58 9.00 -29.78
N ASP A 120 10.66 9.96 -29.92
CA ASP A 120 10.38 10.66 -31.19
C ASP A 120 11.15 12.00 -31.34
N GLY A 121 12.14 12.24 -30.46
CA GLY A 121 12.94 13.46 -30.40
C GLY A 121 12.32 14.58 -29.55
N VAL A 122 11.06 14.43 -29.11
CA VAL A 122 10.37 15.40 -28.25
C VAL A 122 9.88 14.72 -26.99
N TYR A 123 10.24 15.27 -25.84
CA TYR A 123 9.78 14.72 -24.56
C TYR A 123 8.27 14.93 -24.38
N LYS A 124 7.54 13.85 -24.09
CA LYS A 124 6.08 13.85 -23.91
C LYS A 124 5.68 13.01 -22.70
N VAL A 125 4.61 13.45 -22.04
CA VAL A 125 3.90 12.70 -21.01
C VAL A 125 2.51 12.37 -21.54
N VAL A 126 2.20 11.08 -21.71
CA VAL A 126 0.94 10.62 -22.32
C VAL A 126 0.31 9.56 -21.44
N GLU A 127 -0.99 9.67 -21.16
CA GLU A 127 -1.75 8.61 -20.50
C GLU A 127 -1.82 7.40 -21.44
N VAL A 128 -1.27 6.27 -21.02
CA VAL A 128 -1.19 5.04 -21.83
C VAL A 128 -2.14 3.95 -21.34
N LYS A 129 -2.58 4.01 -20.08
CA LYS A 129 -3.50 3.03 -19.50
C LYS A 129 -4.23 3.59 -18.28
N SER A 130 -5.44 3.10 -18.04
CA SER A 130 -6.17 3.28 -16.79
C SER A 130 -6.63 1.92 -16.27
N GLY A 131 -6.78 1.79 -14.95
CA GLY A 131 -7.25 0.56 -14.32
C GLY A 131 -6.12 -0.37 -13.87
N ALA A 132 -6.40 -1.67 -13.88
CA ALA A 132 -5.45 -2.70 -13.47
C ALA A 132 -4.17 -2.69 -14.32
N LEU A 133 -3.03 -2.49 -13.67
CA LEU A 133 -1.72 -2.48 -14.27
C LEU A 133 -1.07 -3.88 -14.23
N GLN A 134 -0.27 -4.18 -15.24
CA GLN A 134 0.54 -5.39 -15.36
C GLN A 134 1.99 -4.97 -15.56
N GLN A 135 2.94 -5.82 -15.14
CA GLN A 135 4.36 -5.55 -15.31
C GLN A 135 4.75 -5.32 -16.78
N THR A 136 4.02 -5.93 -17.71
CA THR A 136 4.18 -5.78 -19.16
C THR A 136 3.80 -4.40 -19.70
N ASP A 137 3.10 -3.57 -18.90
CA ASP A 137 2.79 -2.17 -19.26
C ASP A 137 4.00 -1.24 -19.09
N LEU A 138 5.06 -1.70 -18.41
CA LEU A 138 6.26 -0.92 -18.09
C LEU A 138 7.42 -1.30 -19.04
N GLU A 139 7.66 -0.46 -20.04
CA GLU A 139 8.73 -0.67 -21.02
C GLU A 139 10.10 -0.25 -20.45
N PRO A 140 11.13 -1.12 -20.43
CA PRO A 140 12.45 -0.81 -19.86
C PRO A 140 13.16 0.42 -20.42
N LYS A 141 12.79 0.86 -21.62
CA LYS A 141 13.38 1.98 -22.35
C LYS A 141 12.80 3.35 -22.01
N ASP A 142 11.71 3.41 -21.26
CA ASP A 142 11.00 4.66 -20.94
C ASP A 142 10.84 4.83 -19.43
N SER A 143 10.43 6.03 -18.99
CA SER A 143 10.00 6.29 -17.61
C SER A 143 8.47 6.39 -17.54
N PHE A 144 7.89 6.09 -16.38
CA PHE A 144 6.43 6.08 -16.20
C PHE A 144 6.03 6.76 -14.89
N ILE A 145 4.89 7.43 -14.91
CA ILE A 145 4.22 7.96 -13.72
C ILE A 145 2.96 7.15 -13.49
N ILE A 146 2.81 6.58 -12.31
CA ILE A 146 1.61 5.87 -11.87
C ILE A 146 0.89 6.80 -10.91
N ASP A 147 -0.29 7.24 -11.30
CA ASP A 147 -1.16 8.10 -10.51
C ASP A 147 -2.27 7.28 -9.84
N ASN A 148 -2.22 7.19 -8.50
CA ASN A 148 -3.20 6.45 -7.69
C ASN A 148 -4.19 7.38 -6.99
N GLY A 149 -4.78 8.29 -7.77
CA GLY A 149 -5.87 9.14 -7.29
C GLY A 149 -5.46 10.00 -6.08
N PRO A 150 -6.17 9.91 -4.93
CA PRO A 150 -5.89 10.71 -3.75
C PRO A 150 -4.76 10.17 -2.87
N PHE A 151 -4.23 8.98 -3.15
CA PHE A 151 -3.32 8.30 -2.23
C PHE A 151 -1.86 8.61 -2.51
N HIS A 152 -1.32 8.10 -3.63
CA HIS A 152 0.10 8.17 -3.94
C HIS A 152 0.36 8.36 -5.43
N ILE A 153 1.55 8.85 -5.73
CA ILE A 153 2.09 8.89 -7.09
C ILE A 153 3.44 8.17 -7.07
N TRP A 154 3.62 7.20 -7.96
CA TRP A 154 4.89 6.50 -8.12
C TRP A 154 5.53 6.89 -9.44
N VAL A 155 6.86 6.92 -9.45
CA VAL A 155 7.65 7.09 -10.67
C VAL A 155 8.45 5.82 -10.88
N TRP A 156 8.18 5.12 -11.97
CA TRP A 156 8.96 3.97 -12.38
C TRP A 156 9.97 4.41 -13.43
N ILE A 157 11.24 4.10 -13.18
CA ILE A 157 12.35 4.48 -14.06
C ILE A 157 12.86 3.25 -14.79
N GLY A 158 12.65 3.22 -16.11
CA GLY A 158 13.18 2.17 -16.96
C GLY A 158 14.70 2.11 -16.90
N ARG A 159 15.25 0.89 -16.80
CA ARG A 159 16.70 0.67 -16.77
C ARG A 159 17.45 1.25 -17.98
N GLN A 160 16.76 1.37 -19.12
CA GLN A 160 17.27 1.92 -20.38
C GLN A 160 16.71 3.31 -20.69
N ALA A 161 15.93 3.92 -19.78
CA ALA A 161 15.37 5.25 -19.95
C ALA A 161 16.46 6.31 -20.09
N SER A 162 16.19 7.30 -20.94
CA SER A 162 17.11 8.42 -21.21
C SER A 162 17.34 9.26 -19.95
N THR A 163 18.47 9.96 -19.87
CA THR A 163 18.75 10.84 -18.71
C THR A 163 17.67 11.94 -18.60
N LYS A 164 17.18 12.42 -19.73
CA LYS A 164 16.12 13.43 -19.79
C LYS A 164 14.80 12.87 -19.28
N GLU A 165 14.41 11.68 -19.71
CA GLU A 165 13.19 11.01 -19.24
C GLU A 165 13.21 10.81 -17.72
N ARG A 166 14.35 10.36 -17.18
CA ARG A 166 14.53 10.13 -15.74
C ARG A 166 14.28 11.40 -14.92
N VAL A 167 14.87 12.52 -15.34
CA VAL A 167 14.76 13.80 -14.63
C VAL A 167 13.36 14.39 -14.80
N GLU A 168 12.85 14.38 -16.03
CA GLU A 168 11.57 15.03 -16.34
C GLU A 168 10.38 14.24 -15.80
N ALA A 169 10.43 12.90 -15.75
CA ALA A 169 9.38 12.10 -15.12
C ALA A 169 9.24 12.45 -13.63
N MET A 170 10.37 12.57 -12.91
CA MET A 170 10.37 13.01 -11.51
C MET A 170 9.81 14.43 -11.38
N ARG A 171 10.20 15.37 -12.24
CA ARG A 171 9.68 16.75 -12.23
C ARG A 171 8.17 16.80 -12.47
N ASN A 172 7.67 16.03 -13.44
CA ASN A 172 6.25 15.98 -13.76
C ASN A 172 5.44 15.33 -12.63
N ALA A 173 5.94 14.28 -11.99
CA ALA A 173 5.28 13.66 -10.84
C ALA A 173 5.05 14.65 -9.69
N HIS A 174 6.03 15.51 -9.40
CA HIS A 174 5.84 16.62 -8.43
C HIS A 174 4.75 17.60 -8.88
N GLY A 175 4.63 17.85 -10.18
CA GLY A 175 3.55 18.67 -10.75
C GLY A 175 2.16 18.05 -10.56
N PHE A 176 2.04 16.73 -10.67
CA PHE A 176 0.78 16.02 -10.39
C PHE A 176 0.39 16.16 -8.92
N LEU A 177 1.34 15.99 -7.99
CA LEU A 177 1.08 16.18 -6.55
C LEU A 177 0.57 17.59 -6.25
N LYS A 178 1.19 18.64 -6.82
CA LYS A 178 0.78 20.02 -6.61
C LYS A 178 -0.61 20.37 -7.14
N LYS A 179 -1.09 19.70 -8.19
CA LYS A 179 -2.43 19.95 -8.75
C LYS A 179 -3.54 19.29 -7.93
N LYS A 180 -3.20 18.34 -7.07
CA LYS A 180 -4.15 17.57 -6.26
C LYS A 180 -4.30 18.09 -4.83
N ASN A 181 -3.44 19.01 -4.41
CA ASN A 181 -3.58 19.81 -3.19
C ASN A 181 -4.20 21.17 -3.54
#